data_AF-A0A948WJ90-F1
#
_entry.id   AF-A0A948WJ90-F1
#
_cell.length_a   1.000
_cell.length_b   1.000
_cell.length_c   1.000
_cell.angle_alpha   90.00
_cell.angle_beta   90.00
_cell.angle_gamma   90.00
#
_symmetry.space_group_name_H-M   'P 1'
#
loop_
_entity.id
_entity.type
_entity.pdbx_description
1 polymer ?
#
loop_
_entity_poly.entity_id
_entity_poly.type
_entity_poly.pdbx_seq_one_letter_code
_entity_poly.pdbx_strand_id
1 'polypeptide(L)' 'VKGENIPEPGIPESFKVLMKEMQALCLDVEVLSSDGSEIEMQDIDDDVFRATEALGIDISRPERGSDDDDRERRRERAF' A
#
# COMPACT_ATOMS: atom_id res chain seq x y z
N VAL A 1 9.84 28.99 -5.94
CA VAL A 1 8.92 27.88 -6.31
C VAL A 1 9.55 27.14 -7.49
N LYS A 2 9.63 25.81 -7.48
CA LYS A 2 10.47 25.04 -8.43
C LYS A 2 10.02 25.06 -9.90
N GLY A 3 8.93 25.75 -10.26
CA GLY A 3 8.54 26.01 -11.65
C GLY A 3 8.14 24.78 -12.47
N GLU A 4 8.15 23.59 -11.86
CA GLU A 4 7.67 22.35 -12.46
C GLU A 4 6.14 22.34 -12.49
N ASN A 5 5.57 21.74 -13.55
CA ASN A 5 4.13 21.53 -13.63
C ASN A 5 3.67 20.62 -12.50
N ILE A 6 2.53 20.96 -11.90
CA ILE A 6 1.87 20.09 -10.92
C ILE A 6 1.55 18.77 -11.63
N PRO A 7 1.85 17.61 -11.02
CA PRO A 7 1.48 16.32 -11.59
C PRO A 7 -0.04 16.23 -11.76
N GLU A 8 -0.48 15.39 -12.70
CA GLU A 8 -1.91 15.16 -12.89
C GLU A 8 -2.53 14.57 -11.59
N PRO A 9 -3.68 15.10 -11.15
CA PRO A 9 -4.37 14.57 -9.99
C PRO A 9 -4.86 13.15 -10.28
N GLY A 10 -4.59 12.22 -9.36
CA GLY A 10 -5.11 10.86 -9.41
C GLY A 10 -6.54 10.73 -8.89
N ILE A 11 -6.96 9.49 -8.65
CA ILE A 11 -8.29 9.18 -8.08
C ILE A 11 -8.35 9.66 -6.62
N PRO A 12 -9.40 10.40 -6.21
CA PRO A 12 -9.55 10.84 -4.83
C PRO A 12 -9.71 9.67 -3.85
N GLU A 13 -9.09 9.78 -2.68
CA GLU A 13 -9.18 8.76 -1.62
C GLU A 13 -10.62 8.54 -1.15
N SER A 14 -11.44 9.59 -1.11
CA SER A 14 -12.86 9.48 -0.75
C SER A 14 -13.66 8.58 -1.68
N PHE A 15 -13.27 8.51 -2.97
CA PHE A 15 -13.90 7.64 -3.93
C PHE A 15 -13.53 6.16 -3.69
N LYS A 16 -12.28 5.88 -3.33
CA LYS A 16 -11.82 4.55 -2.91
C LYS A 16 -12.59 4.05 -1.67
N VAL A 17 -12.79 4.93 -0.68
CA VAL A 17 -13.57 4.61 0.53
C VAL A 17 -15.02 4.26 0.18
N LEU A 18 -15.67 5.07 -0.66
CA LEU A 18 -17.04 4.79 -1.11
C LEU A 18 -17.17 3.42 -1.77
N MET A 19 -16.23 3.04 -2.64
CA MET A 19 -16.21 1.73 -3.28
C MET A 19 -16.13 0.59 -2.24
N LYS A 20 -15.23 0.70 -1.25
CA LYS A 20 -15.11 -0.29 -0.16
C LYS A 20 -16.37 -0.34 0.70
N GLU A 21 -17.03 0.80 0.95
CA GLU A 21 -18.31 0.85 1.69
C GLU A 21 -19.44 0.15 0.94
N MET A 22 -19.54 0.33 -0.39
CA MET A 22 -20.53 -0.37 -1.21
C MET A 22 -20.27 -1.89 -1.24
N GLN A 23 -19.01 -2.30 -1.37
CA GLN A 23 -18.61 -3.71 -1.28
C GLN A 23 -18.95 -4.32 0.09
N ALA A 24 -18.78 -3.56 1.18
CA ALA A 24 -19.15 -3.99 2.54
C ALA A 24 -20.66 -4.23 2.71
N LEU A 25 -21.50 -3.62 1.86
CA LEU A 25 -22.94 -3.85 1.78
C LEU A 25 -23.32 -5.00 0.83
N CYS A 26 -22.34 -5.76 0.31
CA CYS A 26 -22.52 -6.81 -0.69
C CYS A 26 -23.11 -6.29 -2.01
N LEU A 27 -22.82 -5.04 -2.36
CA LEU A 27 -23.18 -4.48 -3.66
C LEU A 27 -22.09 -4.78 -4.68
N ASP A 28 -22.52 -5.20 -5.85
CA ASP A 28 -21.64 -5.35 -7.01
C ASP A 28 -21.54 -4.00 -7.74
N VAL A 29 -20.32 -3.47 -7.82
CA VAL A 29 -20.05 -2.12 -8.34
C VAL A 29 -18.87 -2.19 -9.28
N GLU A 30 -19.13 -1.88 -10.54
CA GLU A 30 -18.15 -1.86 -11.62
C GLU A 30 -17.97 -0.42 -12.11
N VAL A 31 -16.76 -0.10 -12.57
CA VAL A 31 -16.49 1.21 -13.18
C VAL A 31 -16.20 1.02 -14.65
N LEU A 32 -17.03 1.67 -15.47
CA LEU A 32 -16.97 1.57 -16.91
C LEU A 32 -16.33 2.82 -17.51
N SER A 33 -15.48 2.60 -18.50
CA SER A 33 -14.97 3.61 -19.40
C SER A 33 -16.09 4.05 -20.37
N SER A 34 -15.83 5.14 -21.11
CA SER A 34 -16.79 5.71 -22.06
C SER A 34 -17.18 4.77 -23.21
N ASP A 35 -16.35 3.77 -23.48
CA ASP A 35 -16.57 2.70 -24.44
C ASP A 35 -17.30 1.48 -23.84
N GLY A 36 -17.65 1.53 -22.56
CA GLY A 36 -18.30 0.44 -21.84
C GLY A 36 -17.36 -0.67 -21.40
N SER A 37 -16.04 -0.49 -21.54
CA SER A 37 -15.05 -1.42 -21.00
C SER A 37 -14.89 -1.23 -19.49
N GLU A 38 -14.70 -2.31 -18.76
CA GLU A 38 -14.42 -2.25 -17.33
C GLU A 38 -13.01 -1.70 -17.08
N ILE A 39 -12.91 -0.73 -16.18
CA ILE A 39 -11.65 -0.15 -15.74
C ILE A 39 -11.19 -0.93 -14.51
N GLU A 40 -10.06 -1.63 -14.63
CA GLU A 40 -9.39 -2.20 -13.46
C GLU A 40 -8.93 -1.08 -12.52
N MET A 41 -9.59 -0.96 -11.36
CA MET A 41 -9.06 -0.19 -10.23
C MET A 41 -8.02 -1.02 -9.48
N GLN A 42 -6.81 -1.13 -10.02
CA GLN A 42 -5.69 -1.81 -9.34
C GLN A 42 -5.26 -1.10 -8.04
N ASP A 43 -5.68 0.16 -7.81
CA ASP A 43 -5.06 1.04 -6.80
C ASP A 43 -5.88 1.29 -5.53
N ILE A 44 -6.74 0.36 -5.10
CA ILE A 44 -7.44 0.56 -3.81
C ILE A 44 -6.55 0.21 -2.61
N ASP A 45 -5.50 -0.62 -2.79
CA ASP A 45 -4.59 -1.03 -1.70
C ASP A 45 -3.08 -0.80 -2.02
N ASP A 46 -2.70 -0.45 -3.24
CA ASP A 46 -1.30 -0.39 -3.71
C ASP A 46 -0.48 0.79 -3.15
N ASP A 47 -1.12 1.92 -2.81
CA ASP A 47 -0.42 3.11 -2.30
C ASP A 47 0.26 2.86 -0.95
N VAL A 48 -0.35 2.03 -0.09
CA VAL A 48 0.21 1.68 1.23
C VAL A 48 1.41 0.76 1.08
N PHE A 49 1.33 -0.23 0.19
CA PHE A 49 2.41 -1.17 -0.10
C PHE A 49 3.61 -0.47 -0.74
N ARG A 50 3.38 0.41 -1.73
CA ARG A 50 4.46 1.18 -2.35
C ARG A 50 5.12 2.16 -1.38
N ALA A 51 4.34 2.79 -0.51
CA ALA A 51 4.89 3.67 0.52
C ALA A 51 5.75 2.90 1.54
N THR A 52 5.35 1.69 1.92
CA THR A 52 6.14 0.83 2.84
C THR A 52 7.41 0.28 2.18
N GLU A 53 7.35 -0.15 0.91
CA GLU A 53 8.54 -0.53 0.13
C GLU A 53 9.51 0.63 -0.06
N ALA A 54 9.02 1.84 -0.37
CA ALA A 54 9.85 3.03 -0.54
C ALA A 54 10.59 3.42 0.76
N LEU A 55 10.03 3.04 1.92
CA LEU A 55 10.65 3.22 3.23
C LEU A 55 11.55 2.03 3.64
N GLY A 56 11.65 0.99 2.81
CA GLY A 56 12.43 -0.22 3.10
C GLY A 56 11.87 -1.05 4.26
N ILE A 57 10.57 -0.92 4.55
CA ILE A 57 9.91 -1.63 5.64
C ILE A 57 9.38 -2.96 5.09
N ASP A 58 10.14 -4.04 5.32
CA ASP A 58 9.72 -5.40 4.99
C ASP A 58 8.80 -5.94 6.10
N ILE A 59 7.49 -5.76 5.93
CA ILE A 59 6.44 -6.26 6.85
C ILE A 59 6.37 -7.80 6.88
N SER A 60 7.00 -8.46 5.91
CA SER A 60 7.12 -9.92 5.83
C SER A 60 8.22 -10.45 6.76
N ARG A 61 9.13 -9.58 7.19
CA ARG A 61 10.19 -9.95 8.13
C ARG A 61 9.59 -9.99 9.53
N PRO A 62 9.65 -11.13 10.25
CA PRO A 62 9.31 -11.13 11.66
C PRO A 62 10.20 -10.12 12.38
N GLU A 63 9.62 -9.04 12.90
CA GLU A 63 10.35 -7.98 13.64
C GLU A 63 11.12 -8.53 14.84
N ARG A 64 10.70 -9.70 15.33
CA ARG A 64 11.44 -10.48 16.31
C ARG A 64 12.47 -11.30 15.56
N GLY A 65 13.73 -10.86 15.61
CA GLY A 65 14.86 -11.72 15.27
C GLY A 65 14.69 -13.09 15.92
N SER A 66 15.18 -14.14 15.28
CA SER A 66 15.10 -15.47 15.89
C SER A 66 15.83 -15.46 17.23
N ASP A 67 15.44 -16.34 18.16
CA ASP A 67 16.14 -16.49 19.44
C ASP A 67 17.65 -16.77 19.25
N ASP A 68 18.05 -17.29 18.08
CA ASP A 68 19.44 -17.50 17.70
C ASP A 68 20.17 -16.20 17.33
N ASP A 69 19.52 -15.27 16.60
CA ASP A 69 20.07 -13.95 16.27
C ASP A 69 20.31 -13.11 17.53
N ASP A 70 19.42 -13.22 18.53
CA ASP A 70 19.56 -12.53 19.82
C ASP A 70 20.69 -13.14 20.66
N ARG A 71 20.89 -14.46 20.57
CA ARG A 71 22.01 -15.15 21.23
C ARG A 71 23.35 -14.73 20.64
N GLU A 72 23.43 -14.57 19.32
CA GLU A 72 24.65 -14.16 18.64
C GLU A 72 25.03 -12.73 18.98
N ARG A 73 24.07 -11.78 18.93
CA ARG A 73 24.29 -10.39 19.37
C ARG A 73 24.72 -10.28 20.83
N ARG A 74 24.18 -11.13 21.70
CA ARG A 74 24.55 -11.14 23.13
C ARG A 74 25.96 -11.69 23.35
N ARG A 75 26.45 -12.58 22.48
CA ARG A 75 27.82 -13.11 22.51
C ARG A 75 28.84 -12.09 22.00
N GLU A 76 28.52 -11.33 20.95
CA GLU A 76 29.40 -10.28 20.43
C GLU A 76 29.58 -9.11 21.42
N ARG A 77 28.55 -8.80 22.22
CA ARG A 77 28.62 -7.78 23.28
C ARG A 77 29.34 -8.23 24.55
N ALA A 78 29.81 -9.48 24.60
CA ALA A 78 30.46 -10.07 25.77
C ALA A 78 32.00 -10.06 25.69
N PHE A 79 32.59 -9.34 24.73
CA PHE A 79 34.04 -9.11 24.63
C PHE A 79 34.37 -7.61 24.66
#